data_AF-A0A832K394-F1
#
_entry.id   AF-A0A832K394-F1
#
_cell.length_a   1.000
_cell.length_b   1.000
_cell.length_c   1.000
_cell.angle_alpha   90.00
_cell.angle_beta   90.00
_cell.angle_gamma   90.00
#
_symmetry.space_group_name_H-M   'P 1'
#
loop_
_entity.id
_entity.type
_entity.pdbx_description
1 polymer ?
#
loop_
_entity_poly.entity_id
_entity_poly.type
_entity_poly.pdbx_seq_one_letter_code
_entity_poly.pdbx_strand_id
1 'polypeptide(L)'
;MKRKFAILFVFLLGFNIAPVCSGEQPLFKNPAAGKPESWVYRTSEKHRDWLVMRDTSKYIKDKDGRSLMVVLSEPEHRRFSTTMIMEPDNMKTISVTVTGETEIVQEARYAGSMASIQYRGFKKREQKKIWVTAVTYDQRTLFWLLRGYPFQHPREIEIDLIMPLGNRCSVKVRYLGTEGITVPAGKFKAHKLEMEPNAILPVFSEKLKTYFWFSTERIPRFLKYAYPAQGVVAELVK
;
A
#
# COMPACT_ATOMS: atom_id res chain seq x y z
N MET A 1 -46.33 -31.06 -48.25
CA MET A 1 -44.98 -31.12 -47.62
C MET A 1 -45.08 -30.62 -46.19
N LYS A 2 -45.29 -31.49 -45.19
CA LYS A 2 -44.28 -32.06 -44.27
C LYS A 2 -43.38 -31.03 -43.55
N ARG A 3 -43.74 -30.77 -42.28
CA ARG A 3 -42.91 -30.51 -41.07
C ARG A 3 -42.05 -29.20 -41.10
N LYS A 4 -41.87 -28.43 -40.02
CA LYS A 4 -41.62 -28.82 -38.62
C LYS A 4 -42.06 -27.68 -37.67
N PHE A 5 -42.74 -28.09 -36.59
CA PHE A 5 -42.81 -27.33 -35.34
C PHE A 5 -41.41 -27.20 -34.74
N ALA A 6 -40.99 -25.99 -34.37
CA ALA A 6 -39.88 -25.76 -33.47
C ALA A 6 -40.44 -25.27 -32.13
N ILE A 7 -40.47 -26.18 -31.17
CA ILE A 7 -40.77 -25.91 -29.76
C ILE A 7 -39.53 -25.21 -29.19
N LEU A 8 -39.67 -23.92 -28.86
CA LEU A 8 -38.63 -23.17 -28.16
C LEU A 8 -38.78 -23.44 -26.66
N PHE A 9 -37.90 -24.30 -26.13
CA PHE A 9 -37.76 -24.50 -24.68
C PHE A 9 -37.09 -23.27 -24.06
N VAL A 10 -37.86 -22.48 -23.30
CA VAL A 10 -37.33 -21.44 -22.43
C VAL A 10 -36.79 -22.11 -21.17
N PHE A 11 -35.49 -22.37 -21.13
CA PHE A 11 -34.79 -22.67 -19.88
C PHE A 11 -34.63 -21.38 -19.08
N LEU A 12 -35.51 -21.18 -18.11
CA LEU A 12 -35.29 -20.24 -17.00
C LEU A 12 -34.15 -20.80 -16.14
N LEU A 13 -32.90 -20.48 -16.53
CA LEU A 13 -31.77 -20.55 -15.62
C LEU A 13 -31.95 -19.44 -14.59
N GLY A 14 -32.56 -19.80 -13.46
CA GLY A 14 -32.47 -19.03 -12.24
C GLY A 14 -31.01 -18.90 -11.86
N PHE A 15 -30.41 -17.75 -12.18
CA PHE A 15 -29.17 -17.30 -11.55
C PHE A 15 -29.47 -17.08 -10.07
N ASN A 16 -29.37 -18.16 -9.29
CA ASN A 16 -29.05 -18.05 -7.88
C ASN A 16 -27.64 -17.45 -7.79
N ILE A 17 -27.57 -16.12 -7.79
CA ILE A 17 -26.39 -15.39 -7.34
C ILE A 17 -26.39 -15.57 -5.82
N ALA A 18 -25.92 -16.74 -5.37
CA ALA A 18 -25.54 -16.90 -3.98
C ALA A 18 -24.43 -15.87 -3.70
N PRO A 19 -24.53 -15.03 -2.67
CA PRO A 19 -23.43 -14.16 -2.28
C PRO A 19 -22.30 -15.05 -1.76
N VAL A 20 -21.36 -15.39 -2.64
CA VAL A 20 -20.04 -15.91 -2.24
C VAL A 20 -19.27 -14.72 -1.69
N CYS A 21 -19.51 -14.40 -0.43
CA CYS A 21 -18.68 -13.53 0.38
C CYS A 21 -18.55 -14.17 1.77
N SER A 22 -17.92 -15.35 1.83
CA SER A 22 -17.25 -15.75 3.06
C SER A 22 -16.23 -14.66 3.38
N GLY A 23 -16.43 -13.95 4.49
CA GLY A 23 -15.62 -12.80 4.89
C GLY A 23 -14.15 -13.17 5.04
N GLU A 24 -13.38 -13.00 3.97
CA GLU A 24 -11.92 -13.11 4.03
C GLU A 24 -11.42 -12.10 5.07
N GLN A 25 -10.72 -12.61 6.09
CA GLN A 25 -10.08 -11.73 7.07
C GLN A 25 -9.09 -10.82 6.33
N PRO A 26 -9.09 -9.51 6.62
CA PRO A 26 -8.18 -8.59 5.96
C PRO A 26 -6.72 -9.00 6.24
N LEU A 27 -5.87 -8.90 5.23
CA LEU A 27 -4.45 -9.24 5.35
C LEU A 27 -3.73 -8.36 6.38
N PHE A 28 -4.18 -7.11 6.49
CA PHE A 28 -3.64 -6.11 7.42
C PHE A 28 -4.76 -5.53 8.26
N LYS A 29 -4.45 -5.21 9.51
CA LYS A 29 -5.36 -4.50 10.42
C LYS A 29 -4.70 -3.22 10.91
N ASN A 30 -5.38 -2.09 10.85
CA ASN A 30 -4.85 -0.84 11.35
C ASN A 30 -4.59 -0.95 12.86
N PRO A 31 -3.33 -0.84 13.33
CA PRO A 31 -3.02 -0.94 14.75
C PRO A 31 -3.48 0.29 15.56
N ALA A 32 -3.82 1.40 14.89
CA ALA A 32 -4.15 2.68 15.48
C ALA A 32 -5.50 3.24 14.99
N ALA A 33 -6.49 2.38 14.71
CA ALA A 33 -7.80 2.81 14.21
C ALA A 33 -8.42 3.92 15.09
N GLY A 34 -8.81 5.03 14.44
CA GLY A 34 -9.38 6.20 15.10
C GLY A 34 -8.39 7.10 15.86
N LYS A 35 -7.09 6.81 15.82
CA LYS A 35 -6.05 7.62 16.49
C LYS A 35 -5.17 8.31 15.45
N PRO A 36 -5.23 9.66 15.34
CA PRO A 36 -4.29 10.43 14.53
C PRO A 36 -2.85 10.17 14.96
N GLU A 37 -1.94 10.12 13.99
CA GLU A 37 -0.51 9.88 14.21
C GLU A 37 0.32 10.86 13.41
N SER A 38 1.52 11.17 13.88
CA SER A 38 2.50 11.98 13.17
C SER A 38 3.88 11.41 13.44
N TRP A 39 4.70 11.29 12.41
CA TRP A 39 6.11 11.00 12.58
C TRP A 39 6.95 11.69 11.54
N VAL A 40 8.20 11.95 11.91
CA VAL A 40 9.21 12.52 11.02
C VAL A 40 10.26 11.44 10.78
N TYR A 41 10.66 11.28 9.53
CA TYR A 41 11.73 10.38 9.13
C TYR A 41 12.62 11.07 8.11
N ARG A 42 13.85 10.60 7.99
CA ARG A 42 14.76 11.03 6.93
C ARG A 42 14.93 9.88 5.95
N THR A 43 15.02 10.19 4.66
CA THR A 43 15.30 9.22 3.60
C THR A 43 16.49 9.67 2.77
N SER A 44 17.33 8.71 2.36
CA SER A 44 18.44 8.93 1.44
C SER A 44 18.36 7.89 0.33
N GLU A 45 18.62 8.31 -0.91
CA GLU A 45 18.71 7.44 -2.07
C GLU A 45 20.14 7.47 -2.61
N LYS A 46 20.74 6.30 -2.86
CA LYS A 46 22.10 6.17 -3.42
C LYS A 46 23.15 6.99 -2.67
N HIS A 47 23.04 7.05 -1.33
CA HIS A 47 23.94 7.81 -0.46
C HIS A 47 24.00 9.33 -0.74
N ARG A 48 22.95 9.90 -1.32
CA ARG A 48 22.78 11.36 -1.46
C ARG A 48 22.33 12.00 -0.13
N ASP A 49 22.19 13.32 -0.16
CA ASP A 49 21.69 14.12 0.94
C ASP A 49 20.40 13.55 1.55
N TRP A 50 20.30 13.65 2.87
CA TRP A 50 19.12 13.25 3.61
C TRP A 50 17.96 14.20 3.35
N LEU A 51 16.83 13.63 2.97
CA LEU A 51 15.58 14.35 2.82
C LEU A 51 14.69 14.04 4.00
N VAL A 52 14.30 15.07 4.74
CA VAL A 52 13.36 14.95 5.85
C VAL A 52 11.93 14.92 5.31
N MET A 53 11.15 13.99 5.85
CA MET A 53 9.76 13.68 5.52
C MET A 53 8.95 13.69 6.81
N ARG A 54 7.75 14.24 6.75
CA ARG A 54 6.74 14.20 7.80
C ARG A 54 5.53 13.49 7.26
N ASP A 55 5.13 12.40 7.91
CA ASP A 55 3.84 11.79 7.65
C ASP A 55 2.89 12.13 8.80
N THR A 56 1.67 12.53 8.47
CA THR A 56 0.59 12.77 9.43
C THR A 56 -0.65 12.00 9.00
N SER A 57 -1.42 11.50 9.96
CA SER A 57 -2.73 10.90 9.72
C SER A 57 -3.83 11.62 10.48
N LYS A 58 -5.01 11.65 9.87
CA LYS A 58 -6.25 12.13 10.49
C LYS A 58 -7.42 11.27 10.04
N TYR A 59 -8.53 11.33 10.76
CA TYR A 59 -9.75 10.64 10.42
C TYR A 59 -10.83 11.65 10.06
N ILE A 60 -11.52 11.43 8.94
CA ILE A 60 -12.62 12.26 8.47
C ILE A 60 -13.84 11.38 8.21
N LYS A 61 -15.02 12.00 8.10
CA LYS A 61 -16.21 11.33 7.56
C LYS A 61 -16.44 11.81 6.13
N ASP A 62 -16.78 10.90 5.24
CA ASP A 62 -17.29 11.28 3.92
C ASP A 62 -18.75 11.76 4.00
N LYS A 63 -19.28 12.16 2.85
CA LYS A 63 -20.68 12.61 2.70
C LYS A 63 -21.72 11.57 3.14
N ASP A 64 -21.35 10.28 3.11
CA ASP A 64 -22.21 9.15 3.44
C ASP A 64 -22.00 8.72 4.91
N GLY A 65 -21.22 9.50 5.69
CA GLY A 65 -20.92 9.25 7.09
C GLY A 65 -19.85 8.19 7.35
N ARG A 66 -19.22 7.64 6.30
CA ARG A 66 -18.19 6.60 6.41
C ARG A 66 -16.89 7.21 6.89
N SER A 67 -16.24 6.56 7.86
CA SER A 67 -14.94 6.99 8.38
C SER A 67 -13.83 6.67 7.38
N LEU A 68 -12.95 7.63 7.14
CA LEU A 68 -11.79 7.53 6.25
C LEU A 68 -10.53 7.95 6.99
N MET A 69 -9.44 7.22 6.77
CA MET A 69 -8.11 7.63 7.20
C MET A 69 -7.46 8.43 6.07
N VAL A 70 -6.99 9.63 6.38
CA VAL A 70 -6.24 10.49 5.46
C VAL A 70 -4.83 10.61 5.98
N VAL A 71 -3.86 10.20 5.17
CA VAL A 71 -2.44 10.36 5.44
C VAL A 71 -1.87 11.42 4.51
N LEU A 72 -1.12 12.35 5.05
CA LEU A 72 -0.38 13.37 4.33
C LEU A 72 1.11 13.14 4.55
N SER A 73 1.85 12.95 3.47
CA SER A 73 3.30 12.78 3.44
C SER A 73 3.95 14.01 2.82
N GLU A 74 4.67 14.75 3.67
CA GLU A 74 5.21 16.08 3.42
C GLU A 74 6.72 16.14 3.67
N PRO A 75 7.51 16.26 2.62
CA PRO A 75 8.92 16.65 2.73
C PRO A 75 9.18 18.08 3.22
N GLU A 76 10.24 18.30 4.00
CA GLU A 76 10.55 19.58 4.66
C GLU A 76 10.93 20.73 3.70
N HIS A 77 11.50 20.45 2.53
CA HIS A 77 12.05 21.47 1.63
C HIS A 77 11.56 21.35 0.17
N ARG A 78 10.28 21.07 -0.07
CA ARG A 78 9.89 20.39 -1.32
C ARG A 78 8.89 21.04 -2.25
N ARG A 79 9.02 20.53 -3.47
CA ARG A 79 8.20 20.63 -4.68
C ARG A 79 6.96 19.72 -4.72
N PHE A 80 6.86 18.65 -3.91
CA PHE A 80 5.75 17.68 -4.00
C PHE A 80 5.31 17.10 -2.65
N SER A 81 4.00 17.02 -2.40
CA SER A 81 3.37 16.32 -1.28
C SER A 81 2.51 15.15 -1.76
N THR A 82 2.27 14.16 -0.89
CA THR A 82 1.40 13.01 -1.20
C THR A 82 0.28 12.89 -0.18
N THR A 83 -0.96 12.89 -0.65
CA THR A 83 -2.14 12.57 0.15
C THR A 83 -2.63 11.17 -0.18
N MET A 84 -2.79 10.31 0.82
CA MET A 84 -3.31 8.95 0.71
C MET A 84 -4.62 8.87 1.50
N ILE A 85 -5.67 8.36 0.88
CA ILE A 85 -6.95 8.08 1.54
C ILE A 85 -7.11 6.58 1.62
N MET A 86 -7.38 6.06 2.80
CA MET A 86 -7.42 4.64 3.10
C MET A 86 -8.63 4.30 3.98
N GLU A 87 -9.08 3.06 3.88
CA GLU A 87 -10.03 2.48 4.82
C GLU A 87 -9.40 2.39 6.22
N PRO A 88 -10.10 2.83 7.28
CA PRO A 88 -9.50 2.98 8.60
C PRO A 88 -9.20 1.65 9.30
N ASP A 89 -9.88 0.56 8.96
CA ASP A 89 -9.76 -0.71 9.70
C ASP A 89 -8.75 -1.67 9.09
N ASN A 90 -8.68 -1.74 7.75
CA ASN A 90 -7.82 -2.68 7.01
C ASN A 90 -6.74 -1.97 6.18
N MET A 91 -6.69 -0.63 6.20
CA MET A 91 -5.70 0.17 5.48
C MET A 91 -5.72 -0.02 3.96
N LYS A 92 -6.83 -0.50 3.39
CA LYS A 92 -7.00 -0.60 1.95
C LYS A 92 -7.00 0.79 1.32
N THR A 93 -6.24 0.97 0.25
CA THR A 93 -6.12 2.25 -0.43
C THR A 93 -7.40 2.59 -1.19
N ILE A 94 -7.91 3.80 -0.99
CA ILE A 94 -9.05 4.37 -1.73
C ILE A 94 -8.53 5.34 -2.80
N SER A 95 -7.59 6.21 -2.42
CA SER A 95 -6.91 7.08 -3.39
C SER A 95 -5.52 7.48 -2.95
N VAL A 96 -4.70 7.87 -3.92
CA VAL A 96 -3.43 8.54 -3.67
C VAL A 96 -3.26 9.69 -4.66
N THR A 97 -3.00 10.88 -4.14
CA THR A 97 -2.76 12.09 -4.92
C THR A 97 -1.37 12.61 -4.63
N VAL A 98 -0.59 12.90 -5.67
CA VAL A 98 0.69 13.59 -5.58
C VAL A 98 0.51 14.98 -6.14
N THR A 99 0.78 15.99 -5.31
CA THR A 99 0.59 17.40 -5.63
C THR A 99 1.94 18.06 -5.72
N GLY A 100 2.22 18.73 -6.83
CA GLY A 100 3.37 19.62 -7.00
C GLY A 100 3.11 21.01 -6.44
N GLU A 101 4.01 21.96 -6.69
CA GLU A 101 3.86 23.35 -6.24
C GLU A 101 2.58 24.02 -6.75
N THR A 102 2.16 23.71 -7.97
CA THR A 102 1.03 24.40 -8.64
C THR A 102 -0.07 23.48 -9.16
N GLU A 103 0.18 22.17 -9.23
CA GLU A 103 -0.77 21.23 -9.82
C GLU A 103 -0.69 19.82 -9.26
N ILE A 104 -1.74 19.02 -9.48
CA ILE A 104 -1.70 17.58 -9.26
C ILE A 104 -0.88 16.93 -10.38
N VAL A 105 0.21 16.24 -10.01
CA VAL A 105 1.09 15.54 -10.95
C VAL A 105 0.69 14.09 -11.17
N GLN A 106 0.03 13.49 -10.18
CA GLN A 106 -0.45 12.12 -10.26
C GLN A 106 -1.64 11.90 -9.34
N GLU A 107 -2.60 11.11 -9.80
CA GLU A 107 -3.73 10.65 -9.00
C GLU A 107 -4.01 9.17 -9.28
N ALA A 108 -4.23 8.39 -8.24
CA ALA A 108 -4.71 7.01 -8.33
C ALA A 108 -6.01 6.90 -7.52
N ARG A 109 -7.04 6.30 -8.10
CA ARG A 109 -8.32 6.01 -7.44
C ARG A 109 -8.63 4.52 -7.56
N TYR A 110 -9.04 3.92 -6.45
CA TYR A 110 -9.31 2.49 -6.32
C TYR A 110 -10.79 2.31 -6.00
N ALA A 111 -11.52 1.61 -6.86
CA ALA A 111 -12.96 1.37 -6.70
C ALA A 111 -13.33 -0.02 -7.20
N GLY A 112 -13.87 -0.86 -6.32
CA GLY A 112 -14.21 -2.24 -6.62
C GLY A 112 -13.01 -3.02 -7.14
N SER A 113 -13.13 -3.59 -8.33
CA SER A 113 -12.08 -4.37 -9.00
C SER A 113 -11.20 -3.56 -9.95
N MET A 114 -11.28 -2.22 -9.92
CA MET A 114 -10.54 -1.35 -10.83
C MET A 114 -9.78 -0.23 -10.11
N ALA A 115 -8.56 0.03 -10.58
CA ALA A 115 -7.82 1.25 -10.30
C ALA A 115 -7.75 2.12 -11.56
N SER A 116 -7.92 3.42 -11.39
CA SER A 116 -7.66 4.44 -12.42
C SER A 116 -6.50 5.30 -11.97
N ILE A 117 -5.43 5.32 -12.76
CA ILE A 117 -4.23 6.10 -12.48
C ILE A 117 -4.07 7.15 -13.57
N GLN A 118 -4.00 8.40 -13.16
CA GLN A 118 -3.69 9.54 -14.00
C GLN A 118 -2.31 10.06 -13.62
N TYR A 119 -1.46 10.34 -14.60
CA TYR A 119 -0.13 10.93 -14.36
C TYR A 119 0.27 11.87 -15.49
N ARG A 120 1.21 12.76 -15.21
CA ARG A 120 1.80 13.65 -16.23
C ARG A 120 2.86 12.89 -17.05
N GLY A 121 2.52 12.52 -18.28
CA GLY A 121 3.47 12.01 -19.26
C GLY A 121 4.31 13.14 -19.87
N PHE A 122 5.21 12.80 -20.80
CA PHE A 122 6.15 13.77 -21.41
C PHE A 122 5.45 14.91 -22.17
N LYS A 123 4.29 14.64 -22.80
CA LYS A 123 3.56 15.63 -23.61
C LYS A 123 2.14 15.95 -23.12
N LYS A 124 1.51 15.02 -22.38
CA LYS A 124 0.11 15.14 -21.98
C LYS A 124 -0.16 14.34 -20.69
N ARG A 125 -1.32 14.59 -20.08
CA ARG A 125 -1.84 13.71 -19.03
C ARG A 125 -2.23 12.37 -19.64
N GLU A 126 -1.78 11.31 -19.01
CA GLU A 126 -2.10 9.93 -19.38
C GLU A 126 -3.01 9.33 -18.32
N GLN A 127 -3.87 8.40 -18.73
CA GLN A 127 -4.74 7.65 -17.85
C GLN A 127 -4.61 6.16 -18.15
N LYS A 128 -4.39 5.37 -17.10
CA LYS A 128 -4.31 3.91 -17.17
C LYS A 128 -5.34 3.30 -16.24
N LYS A 129 -6.05 2.29 -16.73
CA LYS A 129 -7.01 1.48 -15.96
C LYS A 129 -6.41 0.11 -15.71
N ILE A 130 -6.49 -0.38 -14.48
CA ILE A 130 -5.83 -1.62 -14.05
C ILE A 130 -6.82 -2.43 -13.22
N TRP A 131 -6.90 -3.72 -13.49
CA TRP A 131 -7.66 -4.64 -12.64
C TRP A 131 -6.94 -4.84 -11.30
N VAL A 132 -7.70 -4.72 -10.21
CA VAL A 132 -7.22 -4.92 -8.84
C VAL A 132 -8.01 -6.03 -8.16
N THR A 133 -7.34 -6.75 -7.26
CA THR A 133 -7.91 -7.83 -6.47
C THR A 133 -8.03 -7.41 -5.00
N ALA A 134 -8.54 -8.29 -4.14
CA ALA A 134 -8.61 -8.03 -2.70
C ALA A 134 -7.22 -7.81 -2.05
N VAL A 135 -6.16 -8.36 -2.66
CA VAL A 135 -4.78 -8.30 -2.16
C VAL A 135 -3.91 -7.25 -2.88
N THR A 136 -4.53 -6.35 -3.64
CA THR A 136 -3.84 -5.28 -4.36
C THR A 136 -3.79 -3.99 -3.55
N TYR A 137 -2.60 -3.39 -3.43
CA TYR A 137 -2.34 -2.15 -2.67
C TYR A 137 -1.47 -1.16 -3.47
N ASP A 138 -1.54 0.13 -3.15
CA ASP A 138 -0.65 1.13 -3.73
C ASP A 138 0.71 1.11 -3.03
N GLN A 139 1.81 1.04 -3.80
CA GLN A 139 3.17 0.99 -3.24
C GLN A 139 3.47 2.14 -2.26
N ARG A 140 2.90 3.33 -2.47
CA ARG A 140 3.14 4.51 -1.62
C ARG A 140 2.58 4.35 -0.21
N THR A 141 1.63 3.45 -0.02
CA THR A 141 0.99 3.19 1.28
C THR A 141 1.73 2.17 2.13
N LEU A 142 2.80 1.54 1.62
CA LEU A 142 3.48 0.42 2.29
C LEU A 142 3.94 0.74 3.71
N PHE A 143 4.43 1.96 3.97
CA PHE A 143 4.94 2.35 5.30
C PHE A 143 3.84 2.33 6.35
N TRP A 144 2.61 2.64 5.94
CA TRP A 144 1.43 2.60 6.79
C TRP A 144 0.84 1.19 6.84
N LEU A 145 0.70 0.55 5.69
CA LEU A 145 0.09 -0.78 5.53
C LEU A 145 0.81 -1.87 6.35
N LEU A 146 2.14 -1.95 6.23
CA LEU A 146 2.92 -3.04 6.82
C LEU A 146 2.99 -2.99 8.35
N ARG A 147 2.61 -1.87 8.98
CA ARG A 147 2.41 -1.77 10.44
C ARG A 147 1.29 -2.67 10.94
N GLY A 148 0.33 -2.98 10.07
CA GLY A 148 -0.80 -3.86 10.34
C GLY A 148 -0.53 -5.32 10.07
N TYR A 149 0.73 -5.71 9.78
CA TYR A 149 1.12 -7.10 9.63
C TYR A 149 0.80 -7.89 10.92
N PRO A 150 0.35 -9.16 10.84
CA PRO A 150 -0.05 -9.94 12.02
C PRO A 150 1.16 -10.45 12.81
N PHE A 151 1.91 -9.56 13.47
CA PHE A 151 3.13 -9.91 14.21
C PHE A 151 2.94 -10.95 15.34
N GLN A 152 1.71 -11.13 15.84
CA GLN A 152 1.37 -12.15 16.84
C GLN A 152 1.22 -13.55 16.23
N HIS A 153 0.83 -13.63 14.97
CA HIS A 153 0.70 -14.87 14.20
C HIS A 153 1.37 -14.70 12.84
N PRO A 154 2.71 -14.57 12.82
CA PRO A 154 3.43 -14.28 11.59
C PRO A 154 3.20 -15.36 10.55
N ARG A 155 2.95 -14.93 9.32
CA ARG A 155 2.79 -15.79 8.15
C ARG A 155 3.34 -15.11 6.92
N GLU A 156 3.85 -15.87 5.98
CA GLU A 156 4.14 -15.32 4.66
C GLU A 156 2.83 -14.82 4.03
N ILE A 157 2.86 -13.60 3.49
CA ILE A 157 1.74 -13.04 2.74
C ILE A 157 2.20 -12.63 1.36
N GLU A 158 1.38 -12.93 0.36
CA GLU A 158 1.55 -12.42 -1.00
C GLU A 158 0.61 -11.24 -1.22
N ILE A 159 1.15 -10.15 -1.74
CA ILE A 159 0.38 -8.95 -2.09
C ILE A 159 0.77 -8.47 -3.48
N ASP A 160 -0.16 -7.81 -4.14
CA ASP A 160 0.09 -7.12 -5.41
C ASP A 160 0.28 -5.63 -5.18
N LEU A 161 1.38 -5.08 -5.67
CA LEU A 161 1.64 -3.65 -5.62
C LEU A 161 1.31 -3.00 -6.95
N ILE A 162 0.53 -1.92 -6.88
CA ILE A 162 0.40 -0.95 -7.96
C ILE A 162 1.55 0.05 -7.83
N MET A 163 2.43 0.05 -8.82
CA MET A 163 3.52 1.01 -8.97
C MET A 163 2.97 2.36 -9.47
N PRO A 164 3.69 3.48 -9.28
CA PRO A 164 3.19 4.81 -9.66
C PRO A 164 2.69 4.95 -11.10
N LEU A 165 3.32 4.28 -12.06
CA LEU A 165 2.91 4.30 -13.48
C LEU A 165 1.91 3.18 -13.84
N GLY A 166 1.35 2.53 -12.84
CA GLY A 166 0.32 1.52 -13.02
C GLY A 166 0.80 0.16 -13.48
N ASN A 167 2.09 -0.13 -13.31
CA ASN A 167 2.60 -1.49 -13.45
C ASN A 167 2.28 -2.26 -12.17
N ARG A 168 2.09 -3.58 -12.29
CA ARG A 168 1.85 -4.46 -11.16
C ARG A 168 3.13 -5.20 -10.78
N CYS A 169 3.38 -5.35 -9.49
CA CYS A 169 4.47 -6.16 -8.97
C CYS A 169 3.95 -7.01 -7.80
N SER A 170 3.91 -8.33 -7.98
CA SER A 170 3.56 -9.25 -6.91
C SER A 170 4.78 -9.45 -6.00
N VAL A 171 4.58 -9.31 -4.70
CA VAL A 171 5.64 -9.44 -3.69
C VAL A 171 5.22 -10.38 -2.57
N LYS A 172 6.21 -11.06 -2.00
CA LYS A 172 6.11 -11.81 -0.75
C LYS A 172 6.59 -10.95 0.39
N VAL A 173 5.87 -10.97 1.51
CA VAL A 173 6.29 -10.34 2.76
C VAL A 173 6.45 -11.42 3.83
N ARG A 174 7.65 -11.51 4.41
CA ARG A 174 8.03 -12.48 5.43
C ARG A 174 8.44 -11.79 6.71
N TYR A 175 8.10 -12.39 7.85
CA TYR A 175 8.61 -11.96 9.14
C TYR A 175 9.93 -12.68 9.45
N LEU A 176 10.96 -11.91 9.77
CA LEU A 176 12.31 -12.42 10.08
C LEU A 176 12.60 -12.49 11.58
N GLY A 177 11.66 -12.08 12.43
CA GLY A 177 11.82 -12.06 13.88
C GLY A 177 11.99 -10.65 14.45
N THR A 178 12.46 -10.59 15.70
CA THR A 178 12.75 -9.32 16.38
C THR A 178 14.25 -9.09 16.53
N GLU A 179 14.70 -7.86 16.34
CA GLU A 179 16.08 -7.47 16.61
C GLU A 179 16.15 -6.08 17.28
N GLY A 180 17.27 -5.81 17.95
CA GLY A 180 17.57 -4.48 18.46
C GLY A 180 18.13 -3.60 17.33
N ILE A 181 17.58 -2.42 17.12
CA ILE A 181 18.08 -1.45 16.14
C ILE A 181 18.33 -0.09 16.75
N THR A 182 19.25 0.66 16.13
CA THR A 182 19.51 2.07 16.45
C THR A 182 19.16 2.92 15.23
N VAL A 183 18.35 3.94 15.45
CA VAL A 183 17.97 4.98 14.48
C VAL A 183 18.15 6.35 15.13
N PRO A 184 18.11 7.48 14.41
CA PRO A 184 18.26 8.80 15.01
C PRO A 184 17.28 9.10 16.16
N ALA A 185 16.06 8.56 16.09
CA ALA A 185 15.08 8.69 17.17
C ALA A 185 15.48 7.98 18.47
N GLY A 186 16.36 6.97 18.43
CA GLY A 186 16.79 6.20 19.60
C GLY A 186 17.07 4.72 19.30
N LYS A 187 17.11 3.93 20.38
CA LYS A 187 17.28 2.47 20.34
C LYS A 187 15.93 1.80 20.56
N PHE A 188 15.61 0.79 19.75
CA PHE A 188 14.33 0.10 19.79
C PHE A 188 14.51 -1.41 19.65
N LYS A 189 13.60 -2.18 20.26
CA LYS A 189 13.34 -3.57 19.86
C LYS A 189 12.31 -3.56 18.74
N ALA A 190 12.65 -4.10 17.59
CA ALA A 190 11.89 -3.97 16.36
C ALA A 190 11.51 -5.33 15.75
N HIS A 191 10.32 -5.42 15.19
CA HIS A 191 9.93 -6.45 14.23
C HIS A 191 10.61 -6.18 12.89
N LYS A 192 11.18 -7.21 12.26
CA LYS A 192 11.77 -7.13 10.93
C LYS A 192 10.92 -7.87 9.90
N LEU A 193 10.51 -7.16 8.85
CA LEU A 193 9.89 -7.74 7.67
C LEU A 193 10.87 -7.72 6.50
N GLU A 194 10.89 -8.79 5.71
CA GLU A 194 11.50 -8.88 4.39
C GLU A 194 10.40 -8.83 3.34
N MET A 195 10.59 -8.05 2.28
CA MET A 195 9.74 -8.00 1.11
C MET A 195 10.58 -8.32 -0.13
N GLU A 196 10.11 -9.24 -0.96
CA GLU A 196 10.77 -9.63 -2.22
C GLU A 196 9.77 -9.83 -3.36
N PRO A 197 10.12 -9.53 -4.62
CA PRO A 197 9.25 -9.83 -5.76
C PRO A 197 9.08 -11.35 -6.01
N ASN A 198 7.86 -11.79 -6.33
CA ASN A 198 7.53 -13.21 -6.51
C ASN A 198 8.01 -13.78 -7.87
N ALA A 199 8.10 -12.95 -8.92
CA ALA A 199 8.25 -13.39 -10.31
C ALA A 199 9.69 -13.35 -10.84
N ILE A 200 10.69 -13.35 -9.97
CA ILE A 200 12.08 -13.09 -10.35
C ILE A 200 12.94 -14.32 -10.07
N LEU A 201 13.79 -14.70 -11.03
CA LEU A 201 14.74 -15.82 -10.87
C LEU A 201 15.52 -15.63 -9.56
N PRO A 202 15.81 -16.69 -8.80
CA PRO A 202 16.43 -16.61 -7.46
C PRO A 202 17.69 -15.73 -7.40
N VAL A 203 18.49 -15.68 -8.47
CA VAL A 203 19.73 -14.88 -8.55
C VAL A 203 19.46 -13.37 -8.54
N PHE A 204 18.28 -12.93 -8.97
CA PHE A 204 17.89 -11.53 -8.97
C PHE A 204 17.01 -11.17 -7.75
N SER A 205 16.39 -12.14 -7.07
CA SER A 205 15.53 -11.86 -5.91
C SER A 205 16.34 -11.33 -4.72
N GLU A 206 17.54 -11.84 -4.47
CA GLU A 206 18.42 -11.36 -3.39
C GLU A 206 18.76 -9.88 -3.52
N LYS A 207 18.95 -9.40 -4.76
CA LYS A 207 19.21 -7.98 -5.07
C LYS A 207 17.96 -7.11 -4.97
N LEU A 208 16.77 -7.68 -4.82
CA LEU A 208 15.51 -6.92 -4.79
C LEU A 208 14.83 -6.99 -3.42
N LYS A 209 15.47 -7.65 -2.45
CA LYS A 209 15.04 -7.67 -1.06
C LYS A 209 15.00 -6.28 -0.48
N THR A 210 13.89 -6.00 0.16
CA THR A 210 13.62 -4.76 0.87
C THR A 210 13.24 -5.11 2.30
N TYR A 211 13.72 -4.35 3.26
CA TYR A 211 13.52 -4.63 4.68
C TYR A 211 12.79 -3.48 5.35
N PHE A 212 11.85 -3.82 6.23
CA PHE A 212 11.10 -2.87 7.03
C PHE A 212 11.24 -3.23 8.51
N TRP A 213 11.37 -2.20 9.34
CA TRP A 213 11.43 -2.35 10.78
C TRP A 213 10.32 -1.54 11.44
N PHE A 214 9.59 -2.21 12.32
CA PHE A 214 8.51 -1.62 13.11
C PHE A 214 8.73 -1.84 14.60
N SER A 215 8.34 -0.90 15.47
CA SER A 215 8.48 -1.10 16.92
C SER A 215 7.66 -2.30 17.41
N THR A 216 8.14 -2.94 18.46
CA THR A 216 7.43 -4.05 19.16
C THR A 216 6.38 -3.53 20.15
N GLU A 217 6.05 -2.24 20.11
CA GLU A 217 5.00 -1.63 20.93
C GLU A 217 3.61 -2.12 20.52
N ARG A 218 2.61 -1.92 21.40
CA ARG A 218 1.21 -2.26 21.10
C ARG A 218 0.70 -1.65 19.79
N ILE A 219 1.16 -0.44 19.46
CA ILE A 219 0.93 0.20 18.17
C ILE A 219 2.29 0.28 17.47
N PRO A 220 2.60 -0.65 16.55
CA PRO A 220 3.89 -0.66 15.87
C PRO A 220 4.11 0.65 15.13
N ARG A 221 5.26 1.29 15.34
CA ARG A 221 5.67 2.52 14.66
C ARG A 221 6.67 2.20 13.57
N PHE A 222 6.65 2.92 12.46
CA PHE A 222 7.73 2.85 11.48
C PHE A 222 9.05 3.28 12.12
N LEU A 223 10.10 2.48 11.99
CA LEU A 223 11.43 2.78 12.51
C LEU A 223 12.46 2.94 11.40
N LYS A 224 12.48 1.98 10.47
CA LYS A 224 13.47 1.93 9.39
C LYS A 224 12.92 1.23 8.16
N TYR A 225 13.41 1.66 7.01
CA TYR A 225 13.28 1.01 5.72
C TYR A 225 14.67 0.92 5.08
N ALA A 226 14.98 -0.20 4.44
CA ALA A 226 16.21 -0.36 3.68
C ALA A 226 15.95 -1.14 2.39
N TYR A 227 16.41 -0.60 1.27
CA TYR A 227 16.52 -1.29 0.00
C TYR A 227 18.00 -1.31 -0.42
N PRO A 228 18.76 -2.32 0.04
CA PRO A 228 20.22 -2.32 -0.05
C PRO A 228 20.75 -2.19 -1.47
N ALA A 229 20.13 -2.86 -2.45
CA ALA A 229 20.62 -2.83 -3.83
C ALA A 229 20.48 -1.48 -4.53
N GLN A 230 19.61 -0.60 -4.04
CA GLN A 230 19.52 0.77 -4.53
C GLN A 230 20.19 1.79 -3.58
N GLY A 231 20.78 1.32 -2.47
CA GLY A 231 21.33 2.18 -1.43
C GLY A 231 20.28 3.14 -0.87
N VAL A 232 19.00 2.72 -0.81
CA VAL A 232 17.91 3.54 -0.28
C VAL A 232 17.67 3.16 1.17
N VAL A 233 17.64 4.15 2.05
CA VAL A 233 17.36 3.97 3.47
C VAL A 233 16.45 5.08 3.96
N ALA A 234 15.47 4.73 4.78
CA ALA A 234 14.70 5.71 5.55
C ALA A 234 14.72 5.36 7.04
N GLU A 235 14.83 6.36 7.91
CA GLU A 235 14.99 6.18 9.36
C GLU A 235 14.16 7.20 10.13
N LEU A 236 13.47 6.75 11.18
CA LEU A 236 12.75 7.61 12.10
C LEU A 236 13.69 8.62 12.79
N VAL A 237 13.27 9.88 12.84
CA VAL A 237 13.94 10.96 13.57
C VAL A 237 13.08 11.46 14.73
N LYS A 238 13.68 12.20 15.66
CA LYS A 238 12.97 12.75 16.84
C LYS A 238 11.99 13.85 16.44
#